data_AF-A0A7W6BTG1-F1
#
_entry.id   AF-A0A7W6BTG1-F1
#
_cell.length_a   1.000
_cell.length_b   1.000
_cell.length_c   1.000
_cell.angle_alpha   90.00
_cell.angle_beta   90.00
_cell.angle_gamma   90.00
#
_symmetry.space_group_name_H-M   'P 1'
#
loop_
_entity.id
_entity.type
_entity.pdbx_description
1 polymer ?
#
loop_
_entity_poly.entity_id
_entity_poly.type
_entity_poly.pdbx_seq_one_letter_code
_entity_poly.pdbx_strand_id
1 'polypeptide(L)'
;MPLIENLTKRQTIRQTARAKPGDRLQLYTGQRTAACRRLVDPDPVCELVQYVALRPEYVTFGNLAALPPEFEDRDEFARADGFADYREMLDWFEQQYRTRYFVGRLTRWRPWLEDPILSERIAA
;
A
#
# COMPACT_ATOMS: atom_id res chain seq x y z
N MET A 1 -18.26 -0.10 -1.50
CA MET A 1 -17.37 -0.26 -0.33
C MET A 1 -15.98 0.20 -0.74
N PRO A 2 -15.30 1.08 0.01
CA PRO A 2 -13.89 1.39 -0.23
C PRO A 2 -13.03 0.12 -0.34
N LEU A 3 -12.13 0.07 -1.32
CA LEU A 3 -11.25 -1.09 -1.61
C LEU A 3 -10.37 -1.53 -0.43
N ILE A 4 -10.19 -0.66 0.56
CA ILE A 4 -9.41 -0.96 1.76
C ILE A 4 -10.24 -1.78 2.77
N GLU A 5 -11.55 -1.51 2.88
CA GLU A 5 -12.43 -2.17 3.88
C GLU A 5 -12.60 -3.66 3.61
N ASN A 6 -12.70 -4.01 2.33
CA ASN A 6 -12.78 -5.41 1.89
C ASN A 6 -11.38 -6.02 1.64
N LEU A 7 -10.31 -5.31 2.02
CA LEU A 7 -8.92 -5.76 1.89
C LEU A 7 -8.49 -6.13 0.46
N THR A 8 -9.15 -5.55 -0.55
CA THR A 8 -8.73 -5.65 -1.96
C THR A 8 -7.51 -4.78 -2.21
N LYS A 9 -7.49 -3.54 -1.70
CA LYS A 9 -6.31 -2.66 -1.70
C LYS A 9 -5.50 -2.90 -0.43
N ARG A 10 -4.27 -3.40 -0.60
CA ARG A 10 -3.36 -3.79 0.48
C ARG A 10 -2.06 -3.00 0.55
N GLN A 11 -2.00 -1.85 -0.14
CA GLN A 11 -0.79 -1.03 -0.18
C GLN A 11 -1.07 0.46 -0.32
N THR A 12 -0.04 1.27 -0.04
CA THR A 12 -0.02 2.72 -0.25
C THR A 12 1.39 3.20 -0.56
N ILE A 13 1.51 4.26 -1.35
CA ILE A 13 2.77 4.96 -1.63
C ILE A 13 2.75 6.34 -0.95
N ARG A 14 3.84 6.70 -0.27
CA ARG A 14 4.02 7.99 0.41
C ARG A 14 5.44 8.50 0.25
N GLN A 15 5.67 9.82 0.33
CA GLN A 15 7.04 10.38 0.32
C GLN A 15 7.92 9.84 1.45
N THR A 16 7.33 9.65 2.63
CA THR A 16 8.03 9.12 3.81
C THR A 16 7.27 7.94 4.40
N ALA A 17 8.02 6.99 4.98
CA ALA A 17 7.45 5.88 5.73
C ALA A 17 6.75 6.39 6.98
N ARG A 18 5.61 5.79 7.30
CA ARG A 18 4.82 6.09 8.51
C ARG A 18 4.63 4.87 9.43
N ALA A 19 5.16 3.73 9.02
CA ALA A 19 5.14 2.47 9.74
C ALA A 19 6.42 1.68 9.40
N LYS A 20 6.65 0.59 10.12
CA LYS A 20 7.66 -0.43 9.83
C LYS A 20 7.00 -1.83 9.85
N PRO A 21 7.62 -2.84 9.21
CA PRO A 21 7.12 -4.21 9.27
C PRO A 21 6.83 -4.66 10.71
N GLY A 22 5.68 -5.30 10.92
CA GLY A 22 5.15 -5.73 12.22
C GLY A 22 4.22 -4.72 12.91
N ASP A 23 4.21 -3.44 12.52
CA ASP A 23 3.31 -2.45 13.11
C ASP A 23 1.83 -2.74 12.77
N ARG A 24 0.92 -2.33 13.66
CA ARG A 24 -0.52 -2.30 13.38
C ARG A 24 -0.89 -1.02 12.64
N LEU A 25 -1.56 -1.16 11.50
CA LEU A 25 -1.94 -0.03 10.66
C LEU A 25 -3.36 0.43 10.95
N GLN A 26 -3.46 1.62 11.51
CA GLN A 26 -4.71 2.33 11.71
C GLN A 26 -5.20 2.96 10.41
N LEU A 27 -6.10 2.26 9.71
CA LEU A 27 -6.66 2.72 8.44
C LEU A 27 -8.00 3.43 8.67
N TYR A 28 -8.05 4.72 8.32
CA TYR A 28 -9.19 5.60 8.52
C TYR A 28 -9.58 6.32 7.22
N THR A 29 -10.86 6.64 7.08
CA THR A 29 -11.37 7.58 6.07
C THR A 29 -11.98 8.81 6.75
N GLY A 30 -12.22 9.88 5.98
CA GLY A 30 -12.88 11.09 6.48
C GLY A 30 -12.09 11.82 7.56
N GLN A 31 -10.76 11.69 7.58
CA GLN A 31 -9.92 12.30 8.63
C GLN A 31 -10.16 13.82 8.72
N ARG A 32 -10.19 14.34 9.96
CA ARG A 32 -10.51 15.74 10.29
C ARG A 32 -11.94 16.17 9.93
N THR A 33 -12.85 15.22 9.76
CA THR A 33 -14.29 15.48 9.59
C THR A 33 -15.10 14.67 10.60
N ALA A 34 -16.38 15.01 10.81
CA ALA A 34 -17.29 14.23 11.66
C ALA A 34 -17.57 12.82 11.10
N ALA A 35 -17.33 12.59 9.80
CA ALA A 35 -17.47 11.28 9.16
C ALA A 35 -16.21 10.40 9.32
N CYS A 36 -15.24 10.81 10.15
CA CYS A 36 -14.03 10.04 10.41
C CYS A 36 -14.37 8.69 11.05
N ARG A 37 -13.98 7.59 10.40
CA ARG A 37 -14.19 6.25 10.92
C ARG A 37 -13.09 5.29 10.47
N ARG A 38 -12.89 4.25 11.27
CA ARG A 38 -11.96 3.17 10.95
C ARG A 38 -12.51 2.32 9.80
N LEU A 39 -11.62 1.88 8.92
CA LEU A 39 -11.94 1.11 7.72
C LEU A 39 -11.81 -0.40 7.94
N VAL A 40 -10.86 -0.82 8.79
CA VAL A 40 -10.57 -2.24 9.03
C VAL A 40 -10.41 -2.48 10.53
N ASP A 41 -11.06 -3.52 11.04
CA ASP A 41 -10.96 -3.98 12.42
C ASP A 41 -10.98 -5.51 12.44
N PRO A 42 -9.98 -6.19 13.02
CA PRO A 42 -8.78 -5.64 13.67
C PRO A 42 -7.80 -4.98 12.68
N ASP A 43 -6.99 -4.05 13.20
CA ASP A 43 -5.99 -3.33 12.42
C ASP A 43 -5.04 -4.31 11.69
N PRO A 44 -4.86 -4.19 10.36
CA PRO A 44 -3.96 -5.04 9.60
C PRO A 44 -2.50 -4.81 10.00
N VAL A 45 -1.65 -5.78 9.67
CA VAL A 45 -0.23 -5.75 10.04
C VAL A 45 0.58 -5.24 8.86
N CYS A 46 1.45 -4.27 9.10
CA CYS A 46 2.43 -3.82 8.12
C CYS A 46 3.35 -4.99 7.77
N GLU A 47 3.37 -5.37 6.51
CA GLU A 47 4.16 -6.50 6.01
C GLU A 47 5.50 -6.03 5.48
N LEU A 48 5.49 -4.94 4.71
CA LEU A 48 6.64 -4.48 3.96
C LEU A 48 6.65 -2.95 3.91
N VAL A 49 7.85 -2.39 4.10
CA VAL A 49 8.11 -0.98 3.76
C VAL A 49 9.39 -0.93 2.96
N GLN A 50 9.32 -0.44 1.73
CA GLN A 50 10.49 -0.35 0.86
C GLN A 50 10.49 0.90 -0.01
N TYR A 51 11.65 1.15 -0.62
CA TYR A 51 11.80 2.20 -1.62
C TYR A 51 10.93 1.93 -2.85
N VAL A 52 10.36 3.00 -3.41
CA VAL A 52 9.73 2.97 -4.74
C VAL A 52 10.05 4.27 -5.50
N ALA A 53 10.34 4.15 -6.79
CA ALA A 53 10.44 5.28 -7.70
C ALA A 53 9.48 5.09 -8.87
N LEU A 54 8.63 6.09 -9.09
CA LEU A 54 7.71 6.13 -10.23
C LEU A 54 8.33 7.01 -11.32
N ARG A 55 8.47 6.48 -12.53
CA ARG A 55 8.95 7.19 -13.73
C ARG A 55 8.02 6.90 -14.91
N PRO A 56 7.96 7.76 -15.94
CA PRO A 56 7.13 7.49 -17.11
C PRO A 56 7.41 6.12 -17.75
N GLU A 57 8.69 5.75 -17.86
CA GLU A 57 9.13 4.57 -18.59
C GLU A 57 9.20 3.30 -17.74
N TYR A 58 9.33 3.43 -16.42
CA TYR A 58 9.51 2.30 -15.51
C TYR A 58 9.13 2.63 -14.06
N VAL A 59 8.99 1.58 -13.25
CA VAL A 59 8.96 1.66 -11.80
C VAL A 59 10.19 0.95 -11.25
N THR A 60 10.79 1.48 -10.18
CA THR A 60 11.85 0.76 -9.46
C THR A 60 11.44 0.52 -8.02
N PHE A 61 11.85 -0.64 -7.51
CA PHE A 61 11.63 -1.07 -6.14
C PHE A 61 12.97 -1.30 -5.44
N GLY A 62 12.99 -1.24 -4.11
CA GLY A 62 14.18 -1.61 -3.33
C GLY A 62 14.52 -3.10 -3.48
N ASN A 63 13.51 -3.96 -3.49
CA ASN A 63 13.60 -5.39 -3.74
C ASN A 63 12.32 -5.87 -4.45
N LEU A 64 12.42 -6.09 -5.76
CA LEU A 64 11.30 -6.61 -6.57
C LEU A 64 10.93 -8.05 -6.19
N ALA A 65 11.90 -8.89 -5.80
CA ALA A 65 11.64 -10.28 -5.42
C ALA A 65 10.85 -10.41 -4.10
N ALA A 66 10.73 -9.33 -3.32
CA ALA A 66 9.89 -9.27 -2.13
C ALA A 66 8.46 -8.78 -2.41
N LEU A 67 8.09 -8.62 -3.69
CA LEU A 67 6.77 -8.20 -4.14
C LEU A 67 6.06 -9.34 -4.88
N PRO A 68 4.73 -9.25 -5.06
CA PRO A 68 4.00 -10.15 -5.94
C PRO A 68 4.64 -10.16 -7.35
N PRO A 69 4.86 -11.34 -7.97
CA PRO A 69 5.46 -11.45 -9.30
C PRO A 69 4.73 -10.62 -10.37
N GLU A 70 3.42 -10.43 -10.22
CA GLU A 70 2.59 -9.64 -11.13
C GLU A 70 3.04 -8.18 -11.20
N PHE A 71 3.80 -7.67 -10.22
CA PHE A 71 4.30 -6.29 -10.22
C PHE A 71 5.46 -6.05 -11.19
N GLU A 72 5.93 -7.09 -11.89
CA GLU A 72 6.67 -6.90 -13.13
C GLU A 72 5.84 -6.14 -14.17
N ASP A 73 4.50 -6.30 -14.14
CA ASP A 73 3.56 -5.42 -14.82
C ASP A 73 3.24 -4.21 -13.93
N ARG A 74 3.52 -3.02 -14.47
CA ARG A 74 3.31 -1.73 -13.79
C ARG A 74 1.84 -1.41 -13.60
N ASP A 75 0.98 -1.89 -14.48
CA ASP A 75 -0.46 -1.68 -14.36
C ASP A 75 -1.04 -2.53 -13.23
N GLU A 76 -0.53 -3.75 -13.02
CA GLU A 76 -0.92 -4.55 -11.86
C GLU A 76 -0.45 -3.93 -10.54
N PHE A 77 0.77 -3.38 -10.52
CA PHE A 77 1.24 -2.58 -9.39
C PHE A 77 0.32 -1.37 -9.12
N ALA A 78 -0.13 -0.69 -10.17
CA ALA A 78 -1.00 0.47 -10.05
C ALA A 78 -2.40 0.11 -9.54
N ARG A 79 -2.98 -0.98 -10.04
CA ARG A 79 -4.27 -1.52 -9.58
C ARG A 79 -4.23 -1.96 -8.14
N ALA A 80 -3.13 -2.56 -7.69
CA ALA A 80 -2.95 -2.87 -6.28
C ALA A 80 -2.93 -1.61 -5.40
N ASP A 81 -2.51 -0.45 -5.93
CA ASP A 81 -2.64 0.85 -5.28
C ASP A 81 -3.97 1.58 -5.56
N GLY A 82 -4.93 0.93 -6.21
CA GLY A 82 -6.29 1.44 -6.42
C GLY A 82 -6.45 2.41 -7.59
N PHE A 83 -5.48 2.47 -8.49
CA PHE A 83 -5.59 3.16 -9.78
C PHE A 83 -6.08 2.19 -10.88
N ALA A 84 -6.58 2.68 -12.00
CA ALA A 84 -6.97 1.85 -13.14
C ALA A 84 -5.75 1.26 -13.87
N ASP A 85 -4.70 2.08 -14.03
CA ASP A 85 -3.45 1.75 -14.70
C ASP A 85 -2.28 2.63 -14.21
N TYR A 86 -1.07 2.35 -14.69
CA TYR A 86 0.14 3.07 -14.29
C TYR A 86 0.17 4.52 -14.77
N ARG A 87 -0.51 4.82 -15.89
CA ARG A 87 -0.58 6.18 -16.42
C ARG A 87 -1.41 7.07 -15.50
N GLU A 88 -2.58 6.60 -15.07
CA GLU A 88 -3.43 7.33 -14.11
C GLU A 88 -2.69 7.56 -12.79
N MET A 89 -1.97 6.54 -12.30
CA MET A 89 -1.11 6.69 -11.13
C MET A 89 -0.09 7.82 -11.32
N LEU A 90 0.66 7.82 -12.42
CA LEU A 90 1.65 8.87 -12.68
C LEU A 90 1.04 10.26 -12.80
N ASP A 91 -0.10 10.40 -13.49
CA ASP A 91 -0.80 11.67 -13.65
C ASP A 91 -1.24 12.21 -12.27
N TRP A 92 -1.73 11.34 -11.38
CA TRP A 92 -2.08 11.72 -10.01
C TRP A 92 -0.84 12.17 -9.22
N PHE A 93 0.27 11.42 -9.29
CA PHE A 93 1.51 11.76 -8.58
C PHE A 93 2.14 13.05 -9.12
N GLU A 94 2.10 13.28 -10.43
CA GLU A 94 2.54 14.53 -11.06
C GLU A 94 1.70 15.71 -10.58
N GLN A 95 0.37 15.57 -10.55
CA GLN A 95 -0.51 16.62 -10.04
C GLN A 95 -0.22 16.90 -8.56
N GLN A 96 -0.11 15.86 -7.73
CA GLN A 96 0.08 16.01 -6.30
C GLN A 96 1.46 16.56 -5.90
N TYR A 97 2.53 16.10 -6.58
CA TYR A 97 3.91 16.40 -6.20
C TYR A 97 4.65 17.30 -7.19
N ARG A 98 3.99 17.74 -8.27
CA ARG A 98 4.55 18.57 -9.35
C ARG A 98 5.77 17.93 -10.02
N THR A 99 5.80 16.60 -10.11
CA THR A 99 6.90 15.85 -10.73
C THR A 99 6.45 14.50 -11.27
N ARG A 100 6.96 14.13 -12.45
CA ARG A 100 6.85 12.78 -13.03
C ARG A 100 7.92 11.81 -12.50
N TYR A 101 8.83 12.30 -11.67
CA TYR A 101 9.97 11.56 -11.11
C TYR A 101 9.82 11.38 -9.60
N PHE A 102 8.70 10.78 -9.20
CA PHE A 102 8.39 10.62 -7.78
C PHE A 102 9.29 9.57 -7.12
N VAL A 103 9.78 9.87 -5.91
CA VAL A 103 10.53 8.94 -5.06
C VAL A 103 9.87 8.90 -3.69
N GLY A 104 9.65 7.70 -3.17
CA GLY A 104 9.03 7.54 -1.87
C GLY A 104 9.15 6.14 -1.31
N ARG A 105 8.14 5.76 -0.54
CA ARG A 105 8.04 4.52 0.21
C ARG A 105 6.73 3.83 -0.12
N LEU A 106 6.84 2.59 -0.57
CA LEU A 106 5.73 1.65 -0.67
C LEU A 106 5.56 0.98 0.70
N THR A 107 4.36 1.05 1.25
CA THR A 107 3.95 0.31 2.44
C THR A 107 2.87 -0.70 2.05
N ARG A 108 3.10 -1.99 2.32
CA ARG A 108 2.12 -3.06 2.14
C ARG A 108 1.68 -3.62 3.50
N TRP A 109 0.47 -4.13 3.54
CA TRP A 109 -0.07 -4.77 4.73
C TRP A 109 -0.84 -6.03 4.38
N ARG A 110 -0.91 -6.91 5.38
CA ARG A 110 -1.71 -8.12 5.32
C ARG A 110 -2.81 -8.07 6.39
N PRO A 111 -3.94 -8.73 6.16
CA PRO A 111 -4.96 -8.94 7.18
C PRO A 111 -4.35 -9.51 8.46
N TRP A 112 -4.88 -9.09 9.61
CA TRP A 112 -4.38 -9.57 10.90
C TRP A 112 -4.54 -11.09 11.09
N LEU A 113 -5.61 -11.67 10.55
CA LEU A 113 -5.82 -13.13 10.61
C LEU A 113 -4.74 -13.91 9.87
N GLU A 114 -4.00 -13.27 8.96
CA GLU A 114 -2.87 -13.83 8.24
C GLU A 114 -1.53 -13.55 8.99
N ASP A 115 -1.57 -13.29 10.30
CA ASP A 115 -0.38 -13.08 11.14
C ASP A 115 0.26 -14.38 11.58
N PRO A 116 1.51 -14.69 11.14
CA PRO A 116 2.22 -15.91 11.48
C PRO A 116 2.18 -16.22 12.98
N ILE A 117 2.36 -15.17 13.80
CA ILE A 117 2.37 -15.27 15.27
C ILE A 117 1.01 -15.71 15.83
N LEU A 118 -0.10 -15.34 15.18
CA LEU A 118 -1.44 -15.79 15.59
C LEU A 118 -1.82 -17.14 15.02
N SER A 119 -1.46 -17.44 13.78
CA SER A 119 -1.66 -18.78 13.22
C SER A 119 -0.96 -19.85 14.08
N GLU A 120 0.23 -19.55 14.62
CA GLU A 120 0.92 -20.44 15.57
C GLU A 120 0.19 -20.57 16.92
N ARG A 121 -0.48 -19.52 17.41
CA ARG A 121 -1.20 -19.51 18.70
C ARG A 121 -2.61 -20.09 18.65
N ILE A 122 -3.22 -20.16 17.48
CA ILE A 122 -4.53 -20.80 17.26
C ILE A 122 -4.34 -22.30 16.95
N ALA A 123 -3.21 -22.67 16.37
CA ALA A 123 -2.85 -24.06 16.07
C ALA A 123 -2.27 -24.86 17.27
N ALA A 124 -2.08 -24.21 18.42
CA ALA A 124 -1.59 -24.80 19.67
C ALA A 124 -2.69 -24.89 20.73
#